data_AF-A0A401PY35-F1
#
_entry.id   AF-A0A401PY35-F1
#
_cell.length_a   1.000
_cell.length_b   1.000
_cell.length_c   1.000
_cell.angle_alpha   90.00
_cell.angle_beta   90.00
_cell.angle_gamma   90.00
#
_symmetry.space_group_name_H-M   'P 1'
#
loop_
_entity.id
_entity.type
_entity.pdbx_description
1 polymer ?
#
loop_
_entity_poly.entity_id
_entity_poly.type
_entity_poly.pdbx_seq_one_letter_code
_entity_poly.pdbx_strand_id
1 'polypeptide(L)'
;MIHELLLALSGYPGSIFGWNKRSGLQVSQDLPFLHPSETSVLNRLCKLGTDYIRFTEFIEQYTGHVQQQECHPSQQGQAGLHGIYLRAFCTGLDSMLQSYRQALLDLEQEFLADPHLSISHVNYSLDQFQLLFPSVMVVVEQIKSQKIHGCQLLETVHKHSCGGLPPVRSALEKILAVCHGVMYKQLSAWMLHGLLLDKYEEFFIKQGPSSGNVSSQPEEEEEEDLGIRGLTGKQLRELQDLRLIEEENMLATSLKQFSLRAEMLPSYIPVRVAEKILFVGESVQMFENQNANHTRAGSILKNQEDTFAAELHTLKQQPLFNLVDFENLIDRIRSTVAEHLWKLVVEEAGLLGQLKIIKDFYLLGRGELFQAFIDSAQHLLKTPPTAVTEHGKV
;
A
#
# COMPACT_ATOMS: atom_id res chain seq x y z
N MET A 1 -37.98 -18.42 24.12
CA MET A 1 -37.56 -18.48 22.70
C MET A 1 -36.98 -17.16 22.19
N ILE A 2 -37.62 -16.00 22.43
CA ILE A 2 -37.06 -14.71 21.98
C ILE A 2 -35.70 -14.40 22.64
N HIS A 3 -35.55 -14.66 23.94
CA HIS A 3 -34.25 -14.54 24.61
C HIS A 3 -33.15 -15.42 23.97
N GLU A 4 -33.45 -16.69 23.70
CA GLU A 4 -32.56 -17.61 22.98
C GLU A 4 -32.24 -17.12 21.55
N LEU A 5 -33.20 -16.48 20.87
CA LEU A 5 -33.00 -15.90 19.55
C LEU A 5 -32.05 -14.70 19.61
N LEU A 6 -32.20 -13.79 20.58
CA LEU A 6 -31.31 -12.65 20.76
C LEU A 6 -29.89 -13.10 21.12
N LEU A 7 -29.75 -14.13 21.95
CA LEU A 7 -28.45 -14.75 22.25
C LEU A 7 -27.81 -15.36 20.99
N ALA A 8 -28.59 -16.09 20.20
CA ALA A 8 -28.11 -16.68 18.95
C ALA A 8 -27.69 -15.62 17.92
N LEU A 9 -28.45 -14.52 17.82
CA LEU A 9 -28.12 -13.36 16.97
C LEU A 9 -26.89 -12.58 17.46
N SER A 10 -26.59 -12.65 18.75
CA SER A 10 -25.38 -12.09 19.37
C SER A 10 -24.16 -13.01 19.22
N GLY A 11 -24.32 -14.20 18.64
CA GLY A 11 -23.24 -15.14 18.34
C GLY A 11 -23.10 -16.31 19.31
N TYR A 12 -24.01 -16.47 20.27
CA TYR A 12 -23.99 -17.57 21.23
C TYR A 12 -24.98 -18.67 20.83
N PRO A 13 -24.52 -19.83 20.34
CA PRO A 13 -25.42 -20.91 19.98
C PRO A 13 -26.08 -21.52 21.21
N GLY A 14 -27.34 -21.93 21.06
CA GLY A 14 -28.16 -22.51 22.12
C GLY A 14 -28.62 -23.93 21.79
N SER A 15 -29.54 -24.44 22.60
CA SER A 15 -30.17 -25.75 22.37
C SER A 15 -31.25 -25.69 21.28
N ILE A 16 -31.92 -24.55 21.14
CA ILE A 16 -32.95 -24.30 20.12
C ILE A 16 -32.31 -23.87 18.79
N PHE A 17 -31.26 -23.05 18.87
CA PHE A 17 -30.51 -22.53 17.73
C PHE A 17 -29.10 -23.14 17.72
N GLY A 18 -28.95 -24.26 17.00
CA GLY A 18 -27.69 -24.98 16.91
C GLY A 18 -26.73 -24.36 15.90
N TRP A 19 -25.43 -24.40 16.21
CA TRP A 19 -24.37 -23.98 15.29
C TRP A 19 -23.78 -25.16 14.50
N ASN A 20 -23.74 -25.02 13.18
CA ASN A 20 -23.04 -25.94 12.30
C ASN A 20 -21.97 -25.18 11.51
N LYS A 21 -20.73 -25.67 11.50
CA LYS A 21 -19.61 -25.04 10.79
C LYS A 21 -19.85 -24.88 9.28
N ARG A 22 -20.68 -25.72 8.66
CA ARG A 22 -20.96 -25.67 7.20
C ARG A 22 -22.17 -24.82 6.86
N SER A 23 -23.27 -25.00 7.58
CA SER A 23 -24.56 -24.38 7.26
C SER A 23 -24.89 -23.17 8.13
N GLY A 24 -24.05 -22.84 9.10
CA GLY A 24 -24.26 -21.75 10.04
C GLY A 24 -25.22 -22.09 11.16
N LEU A 25 -25.85 -21.07 11.72
CA LEU A 25 -26.87 -21.16 12.73
C LEU A 25 -28.18 -21.71 12.13
N GLN A 26 -28.80 -22.69 12.77
CA GLN A 26 -30.04 -23.32 12.32
C GLN A 26 -31.01 -23.52 13.47
N VAL A 27 -32.31 -23.41 13.18
CA VAL A 27 -33.37 -23.74 14.13
C VAL A 27 -33.56 -25.26 14.15
N SER A 28 -33.70 -25.84 15.35
CA SER A 28 -34.10 -27.24 15.48
C SER A 28 -35.46 -27.49 14.79
N GLN A 29 -35.53 -28.52 13.94
CA GLN A 29 -36.71 -28.79 13.11
C GLN A 29 -37.88 -29.41 13.90
N ASP A 30 -37.66 -29.78 15.16
CA ASP A 30 -38.60 -30.57 15.97
C ASP A 30 -39.31 -29.74 17.04
N LEU A 31 -39.76 -28.52 16.72
CA LEU A 31 -40.50 -27.66 17.64
C LEU A 31 -42.00 -27.70 17.32
N PRO A 32 -42.82 -28.47 18.07
CA PRO A 32 -44.23 -28.70 17.75
C PRO A 32 -45.12 -27.46 17.93
N PHE A 33 -44.59 -26.40 18.54
CA PHE A 33 -45.31 -25.15 18.84
C PHE A 33 -45.05 -24.03 17.82
N LEU A 34 -44.21 -24.25 16.80
CA LEU A 34 -43.91 -23.26 15.77
C LEU A 34 -44.61 -23.57 14.47
N HIS A 35 -45.25 -22.55 13.89
CA HIS A 35 -45.80 -22.67 12.55
C HIS A 35 -44.65 -22.68 11.51
N PRO A 36 -44.77 -23.42 10.38
CA PRO A 36 -43.72 -23.47 9.36
C PRO A 36 -43.25 -22.10 8.84
N SER A 37 -44.15 -21.09 8.82
CA SER A 37 -43.79 -19.72 8.45
C SER A 37 -42.89 -19.04 9.47
N GLU A 38 -43.11 -19.27 10.77
CA GLU A 38 -42.27 -18.73 11.85
C GLU A 38 -40.89 -19.35 11.79
N THR A 39 -40.80 -20.67 11.55
CA THR A 39 -39.54 -21.36 11.32
C THR A 39 -38.78 -20.80 10.12
N SER A 40 -39.48 -20.41 9.05
CA SER A 40 -38.87 -19.75 7.89
C SER A 40 -38.26 -18.38 8.24
N VAL A 41 -38.99 -17.55 9.00
CA VAL A 41 -38.50 -16.24 9.48
C VAL A 41 -37.32 -16.42 10.44
N LEU A 42 -37.38 -17.37 11.36
CA LEU A 42 -36.28 -17.68 12.26
C LEU A 42 -35.04 -18.14 11.49
N ASN A 43 -35.19 -18.98 10.46
CA ASN A 43 -34.07 -19.37 9.60
C ASN A 43 -33.49 -18.16 8.82
N ARG A 44 -34.32 -17.19 8.41
CA ARG A 44 -33.85 -15.92 7.82
C ARG A 44 -33.00 -15.13 8.81
N LEU A 45 -33.45 -15.01 10.06
CA LEU A 45 -32.71 -14.36 11.13
C LEU A 45 -31.42 -15.12 11.50
N CYS A 46 -31.43 -16.45 11.49
CA CYS A 46 -30.24 -17.24 11.76
C CYS A 46 -29.13 -17.03 10.73
N LYS A 47 -29.47 -16.75 9.46
CA LYS A 47 -28.47 -16.36 8.45
C LYS A 47 -27.76 -15.06 8.85
N LEU A 48 -28.50 -14.08 9.37
CA LEU A 48 -27.93 -12.83 9.86
C LEU A 48 -26.96 -13.07 11.03
N GLY A 49 -27.35 -13.90 12.00
CA GLY A 49 -26.48 -14.30 13.10
C GLY A 49 -25.24 -15.08 12.63
N THR A 50 -25.39 -15.90 11.58
CA THR A 50 -24.26 -16.61 10.96
C THR A 50 -23.26 -15.64 10.34
N ASP A 51 -23.74 -14.64 9.61
CA ASP A 51 -22.88 -13.62 9.02
C ASP A 51 -22.17 -12.81 10.11
N TYR A 52 -22.87 -12.47 11.19
CA TYR A 52 -22.29 -11.79 12.36
C TYR A 52 -21.16 -12.60 13.02
N ILE A 53 -21.36 -13.90 13.27
CA ILE A 53 -20.33 -14.78 13.82
C ILE A 53 -19.11 -14.83 12.88
N ARG A 54 -19.33 -14.96 11.57
CA ARG A 54 -18.23 -14.97 10.59
C ARG A 54 -17.47 -13.64 10.53
N PHE A 55 -18.16 -12.51 10.69
CA PHE A 55 -17.49 -11.21 10.76
C PHE A 55 -16.66 -11.06 12.02
N THR A 56 -17.19 -11.49 13.18
CA THR A 56 -16.45 -11.44 14.45
C THR A 56 -15.25 -12.37 14.44
N GLU A 57 -15.39 -13.61 13.97
CA GLU A 57 -14.26 -14.54 13.75
C GLU A 57 -13.19 -13.93 12.83
N PHE A 58 -13.60 -13.26 11.75
CA PHE A 58 -12.69 -12.57 10.83
C PHE A 58 -11.96 -11.41 11.50
N ILE A 59 -12.66 -10.56 12.26
CA ILE A 59 -12.07 -9.44 12.98
C ILE A 59 -11.05 -9.95 14.01
N GLU A 60 -11.42 -10.93 14.82
CA GLU A 60 -10.55 -11.50 15.86
C GLU A 60 -9.27 -12.10 15.27
N GLN A 61 -9.39 -12.81 14.15
CA GLN A 61 -8.26 -13.43 13.45
C GLN A 61 -7.20 -12.40 13.02
N TYR A 62 -7.60 -11.20 12.56
CA TYR A 62 -6.67 -10.24 11.98
C TYR A 62 -6.34 -9.04 12.88
N THR A 63 -7.09 -8.83 13.97
CA THR A 63 -6.82 -7.78 14.97
C THR A 63 -6.10 -8.30 16.23
N GLY A 64 -6.24 -9.58 16.60
CA GLY A 64 -5.68 -10.15 17.83
C GLY A 64 -4.15 -10.32 17.88
N HIS A 65 -3.46 -10.27 16.73
CA HIS A 65 -2.01 -10.51 16.63
C HIS A 65 -1.10 -9.34 17.08
N VAL A 66 -1.58 -8.41 17.91
CA VAL A 66 -0.82 -7.20 18.28
C VAL A 66 0.26 -7.46 19.35
N GLN A 67 0.25 -8.58 20.09
CA GLN A 67 1.13 -8.76 21.26
C GLN A 67 2.30 -9.76 21.15
N GLN A 68 2.54 -10.44 20.01
CA GLN A 68 3.60 -11.46 19.92
C GLN A 68 4.63 -11.28 18.79
N GLN A 69 4.64 -10.12 18.11
CA GLN A 69 5.55 -9.90 16.97
C GLN A 69 6.55 -8.74 17.18
N GLU A 70 6.94 -8.51 18.43
CA GLU A 70 8.25 -7.96 18.77
C GLU A 70 9.09 -9.14 19.31
N CYS A 71 10.24 -9.41 18.67
CA CYS A 71 11.15 -10.56 18.84
C CYS A 71 10.88 -11.79 17.93
N HIS A 72 11.86 -12.05 17.05
CA HIS A 72 12.10 -13.21 16.16
C HIS A 72 11.77 -13.02 14.65
N PRO A 73 12.81 -12.72 13.82
CA PRO A 73 12.73 -12.70 12.37
C PRO A 73 13.02 -14.10 11.79
N SER A 74 12.19 -15.10 12.10
CA SER A 74 12.44 -16.47 11.62
C SER A 74 11.19 -17.36 11.57
N GLN A 75 10.08 -16.87 10.98
CA GLN A 75 9.02 -17.72 10.44
C GLN A 75 8.42 -17.10 9.16
N GLN A 76 9.21 -17.07 8.08
CA GLN A 76 8.69 -17.03 6.72
C GLN A 76 7.98 -18.37 6.47
N GLY A 77 6.68 -18.46 6.75
CA GLY A 77 5.98 -19.75 6.63
C GLY A 77 4.49 -19.80 6.93
N GLN A 78 3.84 -18.69 7.28
CA GLN A 78 2.38 -18.63 7.26
C GLN A 78 1.93 -17.72 6.12
N ALA A 79 1.62 -18.34 4.97
CA ALA A 79 1.05 -17.72 3.77
C ALA A 79 -0.43 -17.32 3.98
N GLY A 80 -0.69 -16.62 5.08
CA GLY A 80 -1.98 -16.05 5.46
C GLY A 80 -2.04 -14.55 5.17
N LEU A 81 -3.27 -14.05 5.02
CA LEU A 81 -3.55 -12.62 4.94
C LEU A 81 -2.96 -11.88 6.15
N HIS A 82 -2.24 -10.80 5.91
CA HIS A 82 -1.66 -9.96 6.95
C HIS A 82 -1.46 -8.54 6.39
N GLY A 83 -1.35 -7.55 7.26
CA GLY A 83 -1.10 -6.17 6.84
C GLY A 83 -1.81 -5.12 7.67
N ILE A 84 -1.33 -3.88 7.59
CA ILE A 84 -1.93 -2.73 8.27
C ILE A 84 -3.26 -2.31 7.61
N TYR A 85 -3.41 -2.51 6.29
CA TYR A 85 -4.68 -2.22 5.60
C TYR A 85 -5.76 -3.21 5.98
N LEU A 86 -5.41 -4.49 6.16
CA LEU A 86 -6.35 -5.51 6.60
C LEU A 86 -6.86 -5.23 8.02
N ARG A 87 -5.98 -4.77 8.92
CA ARG A 87 -6.38 -4.35 10.27
C ARG A 87 -7.31 -3.14 10.25
N ALA A 88 -7.01 -2.15 9.41
CA ALA A 88 -7.88 -0.99 9.22
C ALA A 88 -9.25 -1.38 8.66
N PHE A 89 -9.29 -2.32 7.72
CA PHE A 89 -10.54 -2.89 7.20
C PHE A 89 -11.34 -3.57 8.32
N CYS A 90 -10.70 -4.40 9.15
CA CYS A 90 -11.36 -5.05 10.29
C CYS A 90 -11.90 -4.01 11.30
N THR A 91 -11.16 -2.93 11.54
CA THR A 91 -11.60 -1.82 12.40
C THR A 91 -12.83 -1.12 11.82
N GLY A 92 -12.84 -0.86 10.50
CA GLY A 92 -14.01 -0.32 9.82
C GLY A 92 -15.21 -1.26 9.86
N LEU A 93 -14.99 -2.57 9.66
CA LEU A 93 -16.02 -3.60 9.73
C LEU A 93 -16.62 -3.65 11.15
N ASP A 94 -15.79 -3.61 12.19
CA ASP A 94 -16.26 -3.59 13.57
C ASP A 94 -17.11 -2.35 13.89
N SER A 95 -16.70 -1.18 13.40
CA SER A 95 -17.49 0.05 13.52
C SER A 95 -18.85 -0.04 12.82
N MET A 96 -18.96 -0.77 11.70
CA MET A 96 -20.23 -1.02 11.03
C MET A 96 -21.13 -1.93 11.86
N LEU A 97 -20.56 -2.97 12.49
CA LEU A 97 -21.29 -3.91 13.35
C LEU A 97 -21.83 -3.25 14.61
N GLN A 98 -21.27 -2.12 15.05
CA GLN A 98 -21.74 -1.41 16.23
C GLN A 98 -23.21 -1.00 16.13
N SER A 99 -23.69 -0.60 14.95
CA SER A 99 -25.12 -0.29 14.74
C SER A 99 -26.02 -1.52 14.92
N TYR A 100 -25.53 -2.71 14.53
CA TYR A 100 -26.25 -3.96 14.73
C TYR A 100 -26.27 -4.36 16.21
N ARG A 101 -25.13 -4.24 16.91
CA ARG A 101 -25.06 -4.50 18.36
C ARG A 101 -25.99 -3.57 19.13
N GLN A 102 -26.05 -2.29 18.76
CA GLN A 102 -26.99 -1.35 19.36
C GLN A 102 -28.45 -1.77 19.16
N ALA A 103 -28.83 -2.16 17.93
CA ALA A 103 -30.17 -2.65 17.66
C ALA A 103 -30.53 -3.91 18.47
N LEU A 104 -29.56 -4.80 18.73
CA LEU A 104 -29.77 -5.96 19.60
C LEU A 104 -29.98 -5.56 21.07
N LEU A 105 -29.23 -4.57 21.58
CA LEU A 105 -29.41 -4.04 22.94
C LEU A 105 -30.77 -3.36 23.10
N ASP A 106 -31.20 -2.60 22.09
CA ASP A 106 -32.52 -1.95 22.10
C ASP A 106 -33.64 -3.01 22.12
N LEU A 107 -33.52 -4.07 21.32
CA LEU A 107 -34.46 -5.21 21.34
C LEU A 107 -34.46 -5.97 22.67
N GLU A 108 -33.31 -6.09 23.33
CA GLU A 108 -33.23 -6.70 24.66
C GLU A 108 -33.95 -5.85 25.71
N GLN A 109 -33.79 -4.53 25.67
CA GLN A 109 -34.52 -3.60 26.55
C GLN A 109 -36.03 -3.65 26.31
N GLU A 110 -36.46 -3.71 25.05
CA GLU A 110 -37.87 -3.86 24.69
C GLU A 110 -38.44 -5.20 25.18
N PHE A 111 -37.67 -6.29 25.10
CA PHE A 111 -38.08 -7.59 25.63
C PHE A 111 -38.19 -7.60 27.17
N LEU A 112 -37.32 -6.87 27.88
CA LEU A 112 -37.43 -6.70 29.33
C LEU A 112 -38.65 -5.87 29.74
N ALA A 113 -39.07 -4.91 28.90
CA ALA A 113 -40.26 -4.11 29.11
C ALA A 113 -41.56 -4.85 28.76
N ASP A 114 -41.57 -5.62 27.67
CA ASP A 114 -42.68 -6.45 27.21
C ASP A 114 -42.25 -7.90 26.91
N PRO A 115 -42.53 -8.85 27.83
CA PRO A 115 -42.24 -10.26 27.64
C PRO A 115 -43.00 -10.92 26.46
N HIS A 116 -44.01 -10.25 25.90
CA HIS A 116 -44.82 -10.75 24.78
C HIS A 116 -44.31 -10.28 23.40
N LEU A 117 -43.08 -9.77 23.31
CA LEU A 117 -42.45 -9.34 22.06
C LEU A 117 -42.53 -10.43 20.97
N SER A 118 -43.09 -10.07 19.81
CA SER A 118 -43.26 -11.00 18.70
C SER A 118 -42.00 -11.17 17.85
N ILE A 119 -41.85 -12.34 17.21
CA ILE A 119 -40.76 -12.61 16.26
C ILE A 119 -40.83 -11.63 15.07
N SER A 120 -42.03 -11.24 14.65
CA SER A 120 -42.23 -10.29 13.56
C SER A 120 -41.63 -8.92 13.87
N HIS A 121 -41.71 -8.47 15.12
CA HIS A 121 -41.09 -7.21 15.56
C HIS A 121 -39.57 -7.28 15.48
N VAL A 122 -38.97 -8.35 16.02
CA VAL A 122 -37.50 -8.58 15.89
C VAL A 122 -37.08 -8.62 14.42
N ASN A 123 -37.86 -9.28 13.58
CA ASN A 123 -37.58 -9.37 12.15
C ASN A 123 -37.68 -8.03 11.42
N TYR A 124 -38.61 -7.17 11.81
CA TYR A 124 -38.74 -5.81 11.28
C TYR A 124 -37.55 -4.92 11.70
N SER A 125 -37.21 -4.93 12.99
CA SER A 125 -36.14 -4.12 13.56
C SER A 125 -34.76 -4.45 12.96
N LEU A 126 -34.57 -5.70 12.54
CA LEU A 126 -33.32 -6.19 11.94
C LEU A 126 -33.32 -6.21 10.39
N ASP A 127 -34.41 -5.80 9.74
CA ASP A 127 -34.58 -5.93 8.28
C ASP A 127 -33.50 -5.17 7.49
N GLN A 128 -33.07 -4.01 7.97
CA GLN A 128 -31.99 -3.21 7.37
C GLN A 128 -30.65 -3.97 7.26
N PHE A 129 -30.36 -4.84 8.23
CA PHE A 129 -29.10 -5.60 8.25
C PHE A 129 -29.14 -6.82 7.33
N GLN A 130 -30.34 -7.30 6.99
CA GLN A 130 -30.51 -8.46 6.11
C GLN A 130 -30.07 -8.20 4.68
N LEU A 131 -30.09 -6.92 4.25
CA LEU A 131 -29.54 -6.50 2.96
C LEU A 131 -28.06 -6.14 3.08
N LEU A 132 -27.66 -5.54 4.20
CA LEU A 132 -26.31 -5.06 4.43
C LEU A 132 -25.30 -6.21 4.57
N PHE A 133 -25.57 -7.18 5.44
CA PHE A 133 -24.61 -8.23 5.80
C PHE A 133 -24.24 -9.13 4.61
N PRO A 134 -25.17 -9.63 3.78
CA PRO A 134 -24.79 -10.42 2.62
C PRO A 134 -23.90 -9.65 1.64
N SER A 135 -24.19 -8.36 1.44
CA SER A 135 -23.41 -7.49 0.55
C SER A 135 -21.98 -7.33 1.04
N VAL A 136 -21.78 -7.11 2.34
CA VAL A 136 -20.45 -6.98 2.96
C VAL A 136 -19.73 -8.34 3.06
N MET A 137 -20.47 -9.42 3.26
CA MET A 137 -19.91 -10.78 3.29
C MET A 137 -19.26 -11.16 1.96
N VAL A 138 -19.85 -10.75 0.83
CA VAL A 138 -19.22 -10.94 -0.49
C VAL A 138 -17.85 -10.27 -0.55
N VAL A 139 -17.70 -9.07 0.03
CA VAL A 139 -16.40 -8.37 0.10
C VAL A 139 -15.41 -9.16 0.95
N VAL A 140 -15.82 -9.62 2.14
CA VAL A 140 -14.96 -10.41 3.04
C VAL A 140 -14.52 -11.73 2.39
N GLU A 141 -15.43 -12.44 1.74
CA GLU A 141 -15.12 -13.68 1.03
C GLU A 141 -14.24 -13.44 -0.20
N GLN A 142 -14.41 -12.32 -0.90
CA GLN A 142 -13.51 -11.93 -1.98
C GLN A 142 -12.09 -11.66 -1.45
N ILE A 143 -11.97 -10.94 -0.33
CA ILE A 143 -10.67 -10.67 0.32
C ILE A 143 -9.97 -11.99 0.70
N LYS A 144 -10.71 -12.94 1.28
CA LYS A 144 -10.19 -14.27 1.65
C LYS A 144 -9.78 -15.10 0.45
N SER A 145 -10.66 -15.22 -0.55
CA SER A 145 -10.46 -16.11 -1.70
C SER A 145 -9.35 -15.63 -2.64
N GLN A 146 -9.28 -14.33 -2.89
CA GLN A 146 -8.27 -13.72 -3.77
C GLN A 146 -6.98 -13.36 -3.04
N LYS A 147 -6.92 -13.55 -1.72
CA LYS A 147 -5.80 -13.17 -0.86
C LYS A 147 -5.36 -11.71 -1.07
N ILE A 148 -6.34 -10.80 -1.07
CA ILE A 148 -6.13 -9.38 -1.39
C ILE A 148 -5.21 -8.74 -0.35
N HIS A 149 -4.18 -8.05 -0.81
CA HIS A 149 -3.11 -7.51 0.04
C HIS A 149 -2.95 -5.99 -0.11
N GLY A 150 -2.58 -5.32 0.99
CA GLY A 150 -2.25 -3.88 1.00
C GLY A 150 -3.30 -2.96 0.37
N CYS A 151 -2.85 -2.03 -0.47
CA CYS A 151 -3.72 -1.06 -1.14
C CYS A 151 -4.76 -1.67 -2.10
N GLN A 152 -4.63 -2.94 -2.51
CA GLN A 152 -5.67 -3.62 -3.30
C GLN A 152 -6.99 -3.77 -2.51
N LEU A 153 -6.92 -3.77 -1.17
CA LEU A 153 -8.11 -3.71 -0.31
C LEU A 153 -8.90 -2.43 -0.58
N LEU A 154 -8.22 -1.29 -0.75
CA LEU A 154 -8.86 -0.02 -1.06
C LEU A 154 -9.62 -0.09 -2.39
N GLU A 155 -9.00 -0.68 -3.40
CA GLU A 155 -9.63 -0.86 -4.72
C GLU A 155 -10.87 -1.75 -4.63
N THR A 156 -10.77 -2.87 -3.91
CA THR A 156 -11.87 -3.82 -3.77
C THR A 156 -13.05 -3.19 -3.05
N VAL A 157 -12.82 -2.56 -1.90
CA VAL A 157 -13.86 -1.87 -1.13
C VAL A 157 -14.46 -0.73 -1.96
N HIS A 158 -13.64 0.04 -2.67
CA HIS A 158 -14.11 1.12 -3.54
C HIS A 158 -15.03 0.58 -4.67
N LYS A 159 -14.64 -0.48 -5.38
CA LYS A 159 -15.46 -1.11 -6.43
C LYS A 159 -16.83 -1.55 -5.90
N HIS A 160 -16.87 -2.15 -4.71
CA HIS A 160 -18.13 -2.55 -4.07
C HIS A 160 -18.94 -1.36 -3.53
N SER A 161 -18.27 -0.27 -3.12
CA SER A 161 -18.95 0.96 -2.68
C SER A 161 -19.70 1.67 -3.81
N CYS A 162 -19.26 1.49 -5.07
CA CYS A 162 -19.95 1.98 -6.26
C CYS A 162 -21.28 1.26 -6.56
N GLY A 163 -21.69 0.28 -5.74
CA GLY A 163 -22.97 -0.41 -5.88
C GLY A 163 -24.19 0.50 -5.68
N GLY A 164 -25.36 0.03 -6.14
CA GLY A 164 -26.59 0.84 -6.19
C GLY A 164 -27.40 0.92 -4.89
N LEU A 165 -26.99 0.23 -3.81
CA LEU A 165 -27.74 0.17 -2.55
C LEU A 165 -27.22 1.21 -1.55
N PRO A 166 -28.00 2.27 -1.21
CA PRO A 166 -27.49 3.37 -0.37
C PRO A 166 -26.97 2.96 1.02
N PRO A 167 -27.63 2.05 1.78
CA PRO A 167 -27.13 1.63 3.08
C PRO A 167 -25.80 0.87 2.98
N VAL A 168 -25.65 0.03 1.96
CA VAL A 168 -24.42 -0.73 1.70
C VAL A 168 -23.30 0.21 1.28
N ARG A 169 -23.59 1.13 0.35
CA ARG A 169 -22.65 2.16 -0.09
C ARG A 169 -22.13 2.98 1.09
N SER A 170 -23.02 3.51 1.93
CA SER A 170 -22.62 4.31 3.10
C SER A 170 -21.75 3.52 4.08
N ALA A 171 -22.06 2.24 4.31
CA ALA A 171 -21.24 1.38 5.17
C ALA A 171 -19.84 1.12 4.57
N LEU A 172 -19.77 0.79 3.28
CA LEU A 172 -18.49 0.55 2.60
C LEU A 172 -17.66 1.83 2.45
N GLU A 173 -18.28 2.99 2.24
CA GLU A 173 -17.60 4.30 2.24
C GLU A 173 -16.97 4.61 3.60
N LYS A 174 -17.66 4.31 4.72
CA LYS A 174 -17.08 4.45 6.06
C LYS A 174 -15.89 3.52 6.29
N ILE A 175 -16.00 2.26 5.85
CA ILE A 175 -14.88 1.29 5.92
C ILE A 175 -13.70 1.80 5.07
N LEU A 176 -13.98 2.29 3.86
CA LEU A 176 -12.98 2.83 2.95
C LEU A 176 -12.27 4.05 3.55
N ALA A 177 -12.99 4.95 4.22
CA ALA A 177 -12.41 6.11 4.89
C ALA A 177 -11.42 5.71 6.00
N VAL A 178 -11.72 4.68 6.80
CA VAL A 178 -10.79 4.14 7.80
C VAL A 178 -9.53 3.60 7.14
N CYS A 179 -9.66 2.88 6.03
CA CYS A 179 -8.51 2.36 5.27
C CYS A 179 -7.70 3.48 4.59
N HIS A 180 -8.34 4.51 4.03
CA HIS A 180 -7.66 5.72 3.55
C HIS A 180 -6.89 6.42 4.65
N GLY A 181 -7.36 6.33 5.90
CA GLY A 181 -6.63 6.84 7.06
C GLY A 181 -5.22 6.25 7.24
N VAL A 182 -4.99 5.01 6.78
CA VAL A 182 -3.68 4.37 6.71
C VAL A 182 -2.88 4.90 5.52
N MET A 183 -3.51 5.01 4.35
CA MET A 183 -2.90 5.56 3.14
C MET A 183 -2.39 6.99 3.37
N TYR A 184 -3.20 7.88 3.97
CA TYR A 184 -2.79 9.24 4.32
C TYR A 184 -1.64 9.27 5.32
N LYS A 185 -1.57 8.30 6.25
CA LYS A 185 -0.44 8.18 7.18
C LYS A 185 0.85 7.83 6.42
N GLN A 186 0.80 6.85 5.53
CA GLN A 186 1.95 6.50 4.69
C GLN A 186 2.36 7.65 3.77
N LEU A 187 1.39 8.34 3.15
CA LEU A 187 1.64 9.53 2.33
C LEU A 187 2.30 10.66 3.14
N SER A 188 1.84 10.93 4.36
CA SER A 188 2.45 11.98 5.19
C SER A 188 3.89 11.64 5.60
N ALA A 189 4.18 10.38 5.92
CA ALA A 189 5.54 9.94 6.24
C ALA A 189 6.46 10.05 5.00
N TRP A 190 5.96 9.64 3.84
CA TRP A 190 6.72 9.66 2.60
C TRP A 190 6.94 11.07 2.04
N MET A 191 5.87 11.86 1.91
CA MET A 191 5.93 13.16 1.25
C MET A 191 6.48 14.28 2.13
N LEU A 192 6.36 14.17 3.45
CA LEU A 192 6.85 15.21 4.36
C LEU A 192 8.24 14.89 4.91
N HIS A 193 8.55 13.61 5.09
CA HIS A 193 9.79 13.16 5.74
C HIS A 193 10.60 12.16 4.89
N GLY A 194 10.21 11.83 3.65
CA GLY A 194 10.95 10.85 2.84
C GLY A 194 11.01 9.43 3.42
N LEU A 195 10.20 9.12 4.44
CA LEU A 195 10.23 7.85 5.16
C LEU A 195 9.24 6.85 4.56
N LEU A 196 9.76 5.75 4.03
CA LEU A 196 8.94 4.64 3.53
C LEU A 196 8.64 3.63 4.66
N LEU A 197 7.54 3.84 5.37
CA LEU A 197 7.08 2.96 6.45
C LEU A 197 6.20 1.81 5.88
N ASP A 198 6.84 0.81 5.30
CA ASP A 198 6.14 -0.30 4.62
C ASP A 198 6.74 -1.69 4.92
N LYS A 199 6.53 -2.20 6.14
CA LYS A 199 7.07 -3.50 6.60
C LYS A 199 6.56 -4.70 5.79
N TYR A 200 5.32 -4.62 5.30
CA TYR A 200 4.62 -5.72 4.64
C TYR A 200 4.42 -5.49 3.14
N GLU A 201 5.10 -4.51 2.55
CA GLU A 201 5.03 -4.24 1.11
C GLU A 201 3.60 -3.96 0.60
N GLU A 202 2.85 -3.16 1.36
CA GLU A 202 1.44 -2.85 1.12
C GLU A 202 1.23 -1.56 0.33
N PHE A 203 2.23 -0.67 0.31
CA PHE A 203 2.12 0.64 -0.31
C PHE A 203 2.46 0.57 -1.82
N PHE A 204 1.97 1.54 -2.59
CA PHE A 204 2.22 1.61 -4.03
C PHE A 204 3.59 2.20 -4.40
N ILE A 205 4.39 2.59 -3.41
CA ILE A 205 5.80 2.99 -3.60
C ILE A 205 6.67 1.92 -2.99
N LYS A 206 7.63 1.42 -3.74
CA LYS A 206 8.61 0.43 -3.29
C LYS A 206 10.02 0.99 -3.42
N GLN A 207 10.88 0.57 -2.50
CA GLN A 207 12.31 0.75 -2.66
C GLN A 207 12.80 -0.31 -3.66
N GLY A 208 13.45 0.13 -4.74
CA GLY A 208 14.15 -0.73 -5.69
C GLY A 208 15.34 -1.43 -5.02
N PRO A 209 15.88 -2.48 -5.66
CA PRO A 209 17.08 -3.12 -5.15
C PRO A 209 18.16 -2.06 -5.02
N SER A 210 18.71 -1.86 -3.81
CA SER A 210 19.98 -1.16 -3.67
C SER A 210 20.97 -1.92 -4.55
N SER A 211 21.56 -1.28 -5.56
CA SER A 211 22.59 -1.86 -6.45
C SER A 211 23.85 -2.24 -5.66
N GLY A 212 23.74 -3.24 -4.81
CA GLY A 212 24.76 -3.71 -3.89
C GLY A 212 24.59 -5.16 -3.45
N ASN A 213 23.55 -5.87 -3.92
CA ASN A 213 23.42 -7.31 -3.74
C ASN A 213 22.65 -7.92 -4.92
N VAL A 214 23.31 -8.01 -6.08
CA VAL A 214 22.92 -9.02 -7.07
C VAL A 214 23.64 -10.30 -6.63
N SER A 215 22.97 -11.13 -5.83
CA SER A 215 23.32 -12.54 -5.74
C SER A 215 22.95 -13.16 -7.08
N SER A 216 23.92 -13.27 -7.98
CA SER A 216 23.81 -14.01 -9.22
C SER A 216 23.50 -15.48 -8.90
N GLN A 217 22.24 -15.89 -9.04
CA GLN A 217 21.92 -17.28 -9.29
C GLN A 217 22.19 -17.53 -10.80
N PRO A 218 23.06 -18.47 -11.16
CA PRO A 218 23.19 -18.87 -12.56
C PRO A 218 22.01 -19.78 -12.89
N GLU A 219 21.10 -19.33 -13.76
CA GLU A 219 20.22 -20.23 -14.49
C GLU A 219 21.04 -20.85 -15.62
N GLU A 220 21.14 -22.19 -15.58
CA GLU A 220 21.78 -23.02 -16.59
C GLU A 220 20.92 -23.03 -17.85
N GLU A 221 21.34 -22.30 -18.90
CA GLU A 221 20.87 -22.55 -20.26
C GLU A 221 22.02 -23.19 -21.06
N GLU A 222 21.79 -24.43 -21.48
CA GLU A 222 22.67 -25.22 -22.34
C GLU A 222 22.76 -24.58 -23.75
N GLU A 223 23.96 -24.18 -24.19
CA GLU A 223 24.25 -23.95 -25.62
C GLU A 223 25.48 -24.76 -26.05
N GLU A 224 25.26 -25.69 -26.98
CA GLU A 224 26.28 -26.46 -27.69
C GLU A 224 27.20 -25.52 -28.50
N ASP A 225 28.49 -25.56 -28.18
CA ASP A 225 29.57 -24.88 -28.88
C ASP A 225 29.98 -25.65 -30.15
N LEU A 226 29.73 -25.05 -31.32
CA LEU A 226 30.44 -25.38 -32.56
C LEU A 226 31.04 -24.09 -33.13
N GLY A 227 32.28 -23.84 -32.73
CA GLY A 227 32.99 -22.60 -32.94
C GLY A 227 33.33 -22.20 -34.38
N ILE A 228 33.33 -20.89 -34.61
CA ILE A 228 34.19 -20.18 -35.56
C ILE A 228 34.57 -18.82 -34.93
N ARG A 229 35.88 -18.52 -34.92
CA ARG A 229 36.52 -17.33 -34.32
C ARG A 229 35.83 -16.00 -34.67
N GLY A 230 35.31 -15.33 -33.66
CA GLY A 230 34.96 -13.90 -33.65
C GLY A 230 34.29 -13.54 -32.33
N LEU A 231 34.73 -12.46 -31.68
CA LEU A 231 34.10 -11.93 -30.45
C LEU A 231 32.59 -11.77 -30.69
N THR A 232 31.76 -12.50 -29.93
CA THR A 232 30.31 -12.39 -30.03
C THR A 232 29.83 -11.14 -29.31
N GLY A 233 28.76 -10.50 -29.81
CA GLY A 233 28.20 -9.27 -29.23
C GLY A 233 27.80 -9.37 -27.75
N LYS A 234 27.70 -10.59 -27.19
CA LYS A 234 27.51 -10.84 -25.75
C LYS A 234 28.75 -10.43 -24.92
N GLN A 235 29.97 -10.75 -25.36
CA GLN A 235 31.21 -10.38 -24.66
C GLN A 235 31.49 -8.87 -24.69
N LEU A 236 31.06 -8.18 -25.75
CA LEU A 236 31.18 -6.72 -25.90
C LEU A 236 30.16 -5.98 -25.01
N ARG A 237 29.00 -6.60 -24.79
CA ARG A 237 27.96 -6.12 -23.88
C ARG A 237 28.35 -6.34 -22.43
N GLU A 238 28.92 -7.50 -22.08
CA GLU A 238 29.47 -7.78 -20.75
C GLU A 238 30.61 -6.83 -20.38
N LEU A 239 31.47 -6.44 -21.32
CA LEU A 239 32.53 -5.45 -21.08
C LEU A 239 32.01 -4.01 -20.98
N GLN A 240 30.91 -3.68 -21.65
CA GLN A 240 30.21 -2.39 -21.46
C GLN A 240 29.49 -2.37 -20.11
N ASP A 241 28.82 -3.46 -19.74
CA ASP A 241 28.12 -3.60 -18.46
C ASP A 241 29.12 -3.55 -17.30
N LEU A 242 30.26 -4.25 -17.37
CA LEU A 242 31.30 -4.20 -16.33
C LEU A 242 31.90 -2.80 -16.12
N ARG A 243 32.09 -2.02 -17.18
CA ARG A 243 32.62 -0.64 -17.08
C ARG A 243 31.58 0.36 -16.59
N LEU A 244 30.31 0.17 -16.93
CA LEU A 244 29.21 0.98 -16.40
C LEU A 244 28.97 0.68 -14.91
N ILE A 245 29.16 -0.57 -14.48
CA ILE A 245 29.02 -0.98 -13.07
C ILE A 245 30.09 -0.33 -12.17
N GLU A 246 31.34 -0.18 -12.64
CA GLU A 246 32.40 0.44 -11.82
C GLU A 246 32.24 1.96 -11.65
N GLU A 247 31.79 2.69 -12.68
CA GLU A 247 31.50 4.12 -12.59
C GLU A 247 30.19 4.42 -11.85
N GLU A 248 29.16 3.58 -12.02
CA GLU A 248 27.95 3.68 -11.21
C GLU A 248 28.23 3.42 -9.73
N ASN A 249 29.04 2.43 -9.35
CA ASN A 249 29.25 2.07 -7.94
C ASN A 249 29.89 3.15 -7.07
N MET A 250 30.61 4.12 -7.65
CA MET A 250 31.19 5.27 -6.92
C MET A 250 30.18 6.42 -6.69
N LEU A 251 29.09 6.48 -7.47
CA LEU A 251 27.99 7.46 -7.33
C LEU A 251 26.70 6.81 -6.77
N ALA A 252 26.53 5.51 -6.92
CA ALA A 252 25.33 4.72 -6.61
C ALA A 252 25.27 4.27 -5.15
N THR A 253 26.29 4.55 -4.34
CA THR A 253 26.26 4.23 -2.90
C THR A 253 25.16 5.00 -2.15
N SER A 254 24.54 6.03 -2.75
CA SER A 254 23.62 6.98 -2.08
C SER A 254 22.18 7.06 -2.63
N LEU A 255 21.87 6.57 -3.83
CA LEU A 255 20.53 6.73 -4.41
C LEU A 255 19.72 5.44 -4.21
N LYS A 256 18.98 5.38 -3.10
CA LYS A 256 17.87 4.41 -2.98
C LYS A 256 16.91 4.71 -4.13
N GLN A 257 16.92 3.89 -5.17
CA GLN A 257 15.98 4.05 -6.28
C GLN A 257 14.59 3.68 -5.77
N PHE A 258 13.60 4.56 -5.94
CA PHE A 258 12.21 4.22 -5.63
C PHE A 258 11.45 3.99 -6.94
N SER A 259 10.37 3.22 -6.88
CA SER A 259 9.54 2.95 -8.04
C SER A 259 8.10 2.68 -7.65
N LEU A 260 7.19 2.82 -8.62
CA LEU A 260 5.78 2.48 -8.41
C LEU A 260 5.55 0.97 -8.48
N ARG A 261 4.77 0.46 -7.54
CA ARG A 261 4.21 -0.89 -7.53
C ARG A 261 2.79 -0.80 -8.11
N ALA A 262 2.67 -0.98 -9.42
CA ALA A 262 1.40 -0.80 -10.15
C ALA A 262 0.26 -1.69 -9.61
N GLU A 263 0.57 -2.90 -9.16
CA GLU A 263 -0.38 -3.83 -8.55
C GLU A 263 -0.98 -3.35 -7.22
N MET A 264 -0.35 -2.38 -6.55
CA MET A 264 -0.84 -1.78 -5.29
C MET A 264 -1.42 -0.39 -5.51
N LEU A 265 -1.45 0.15 -6.74
CA LEU A 265 -2.00 1.46 -7.00
C LEU A 265 -3.52 1.36 -7.20
N PRO A 266 -4.36 1.96 -6.33
CA PRO A 266 -5.80 1.93 -6.53
C PRO A 266 -6.19 2.65 -7.83
N SER A 267 -7.03 2.02 -8.64
CA SER A 267 -7.40 2.50 -9.98
C SER A 267 -8.10 3.88 -10.02
N TYR A 268 -8.72 4.31 -8.93
CA TYR A 268 -9.30 5.65 -8.80
C TYR A 268 -8.25 6.75 -8.53
N ILE A 269 -6.98 6.38 -8.28
CA ILE A 269 -5.83 7.30 -8.22
C ILE A 269 -5.08 7.20 -9.55
N PRO A 270 -5.09 8.25 -10.39
CA PRO A 270 -4.38 8.22 -11.65
C PRO A 270 -2.87 8.03 -11.46
N VAL A 271 -2.22 7.25 -12.35
CA VAL A 271 -0.76 7.03 -12.33
C VAL A 271 0.00 8.35 -12.32
N ARG A 272 -0.46 9.35 -13.10
CA ARG A 272 0.10 10.71 -13.11
C ARG A 272 0.16 11.39 -11.73
N VAL A 273 -0.74 11.06 -10.80
CA VAL A 273 -0.73 11.58 -9.43
C VAL A 273 0.24 10.77 -8.57
N ALA A 274 0.29 9.45 -8.75
CA ALA A 274 1.27 8.59 -8.07
C ALA A 274 2.72 8.97 -8.41
N GLU A 275 3.02 9.32 -9.66
CA GLU A 275 4.32 9.84 -10.09
C GLU A 275 4.70 11.14 -9.37
N LYS A 276 3.74 12.05 -9.15
CA LYS A 276 3.97 13.28 -8.36
C LYS A 276 4.34 12.95 -6.92
N ILE A 277 3.67 11.96 -6.32
CA ILE A 277 3.93 11.49 -4.95
C ILE A 277 5.32 10.85 -4.85
N LEU A 278 5.68 10.02 -5.84
CA LEU A 278 7.00 9.41 -5.95
C LEU A 278 8.08 10.49 -6.02
N PHE A 279 7.98 11.41 -6.98
CA PHE A 279 8.91 12.53 -7.14
C PHE A 279 9.08 13.34 -5.85
N VAL A 280 7.98 13.69 -5.17
CA VAL A 280 8.03 14.46 -3.92
C VAL A 280 8.83 13.74 -2.86
N GLY A 281 8.52 12.48 -2.57
CA GLY A 281 9.22 11.77 -1.50
C GLY A 281 10.64 11.36 -1.87
N GLU A 282 10.95 11.08 -3.15
CA GLU A 282 12.34 10.90 -3.62
C GLU A 282 13.16 12.16 -3.38
N SER A 283 12.58 13.32 -3.69
CA SER A 283 13.20 14.62 -3.45
C SER A 283 13.45 14.85 -1.96
N VAL A 284 12.47 14.61 -1.11
CA VAL A 284 12.64 14.78 0.34
C VAL A 284 13.68 13.81 0.91
N GLN A 285 13.61 12.54 0.52
CA GLN A 285 14.53 11.50 0.98
C GLN A 285 15.98 11.74 0.53
N MET A 286 16.18 12.22 -0.71
CA MET A 286 17.50 12.59 -1.21
C MET A 286 18.15 13.68 -0.33
N PHE A 287 17.36 14.62 0.15
CA PHE A 287 17.84 15.72 0.99
C PHE A 287 18.12 15.28 2.42
N GLU A 288 17.29 14.42 3.02
CA GLU A 288 17.52 13.93 4.37
C GLU A 288 18.85 13.15 4.49
N ASN A 289 19.16 12.31 3.49
CA ASN A 289 20.43 11.58 3.45
C ASN A 289 21.65 12.51 3.33
N GLN A 290 21.53 13.66 2.66
CA GLN A 290 22.62 14.64 2.50
C GLN A 290 22.76 15.57 3.70
N ASN A 291 21.65 15.94 4.36
CA ASN A 291 21.65 16.77 5.56
C ASN A 291 22.31 16.08 6.77
N ALA A 292 22.35 14.74 6.82
CA ALA A 292 23.15 14.03 7.82
C ALA A 292 24.65 14.41 7.78
N ASN A 293 25.15 14.87 6.63
CA ASN A 293 26.54 15.28 6.43
C ASN A 293 26.76 16.81 6.45
N HIS A 294 25.70 17.61 6.36
CA HIS A 294 25.78 19.07 6.30
C HIS A 294 24.90 19.75 7.35
N THR A 295 25.52 20.48 8.28
CA THR A 295 24.90 21.22 9.40
C THR A 295 24.06 22.45 8.99
N ARG A 296 23.60 22.57 7.75
CA ARG A 296 22.73 23.67 7.31
C ARG A 296 21.27 23.20 7.28
N ALA A 297 20.66 23.34 8.45
CA ALA A 297 19.36 22.86 8.83
C ALA A 297 18.19 23.56 8.11
N GLY A 298 17.35 22.75 7.46
CA GLY A 298 16.00 23.07 7.03
C GLY A 298 15.40 21.90 6.25
N SER A 299 14.15 21.52 6.56
CA SER A 299 13.36 20.64 5.68
C SER A 299 13.23 21.30 4.31
N ILE A 300 13.22 20.52 3.22
CA ILE A 300 12.97 21.04 1.86
C ILE A 300 11.62 21.77 1.76
N LEU A 301 10.71 21.44 2.67
CA LEU A 301 9.39 22.04 2.82
C LEU A 301 9.38 23.32 3.69
N LYS A 302 10.53 23.73 4.23
CA LYS A 302 10.70 24.89 5.14
C LYS A 302 9.66 24.86 6.27
N ASN A 303 8.97 25.99 6.51
CA ASN A 303 7.94 26.15 7.53
C ASN A 303 6.54 25.71 7.04
N GLN A 304 6.41 25.13 5.84
CA GLN A 304 5.12 24.70 5.29
C GLN A 304 4.77 23.26 5.65
N GLU A 305 5.68 22.52 6.28
CA GLU A 305 5.48 21.14 6.69
C GLU A 305 4.24 20.99 7.59
N ASP A 306 4.10 21.85 8.60
CA ASP A 306 2.92 21.87 9.49
C ASP A 306 1.63 22.15 8.72
N THR A 307 1.67 23.06 7.75
CA THR A 307 0.51 23.39 6.90
C THR A 307 0.11 22.19 6.04
N PHE A 308 1.06 21.51 5.41
CA PHE A 308 0.77 20.32 4.60
C PHE A 308 0.31 19.15 5.46
N ALA A 309 0.86 18.97 6.66
CA ALA A 309 0.41 17.97 7.62
C ALA A 309 -1.04 18.23 8.06
N ALA A 310 -1.39 19.48 8.35
CA ALA A 310 -2.76 19.87 8.70
C ALA A 310 -3.75 19.64 7.54
N GLU A 311 -3.34 19.89 6.30
CA GLU A 311 -4.20 19.66 5.13
C GLU A 311 -4.37 18.18 4.79
N LEU A 312 -3.29 17.38 4.86
CA LEU A 312 -3.39 15.92 4.75
C LEU A 312 -4.30 15.34 5.85
N HIS A 313 -4.20 15.87 7.08
CA HIS A 313 -5.09 15.51 8.16
C HIS A 313 -6.54 15.92 7.85
N THR A 314 -6.77 17.12 7.30
CA THR A 314 -8.11 17.59 6.92
C THR A 314 -8.75 16.71 5.85
N LEU A 315 -7.99 16.28 4.84
CA LEU A 315 -8.45 15.33 3.82
C LEU A 315 -8.76 13.95 4.42
N LYS A 316 -7.94 13.49 5.36
CA LYS A 316 -8.17 12.23 6.07
C LYS A 316 -9.48 12.23 6.86
N GLN A 317 -9.92 13.38 7.39
CA GLN A 317 -11.18 13.48 8.14
C GLN A 317 -12.42 13.54 7.26
N GLN A 318 -12.28 13.69 5.94
CA GLN A 318 -13.42 13.70 5.04
C GLN A 318 -14.06 12.30 4.96
N PRO A 319 -15.41 12.20 4.99
CA PRO A 319 -16.08 10.91 4.92
C PRO A 319 -16.02 10.28 3.52
N LEU A 320 -15.80 11.10 2.49
CA LEU A 320 -15.74 10.67 1.09
C LEU A 320 -14.40 11.11 0.48
N PHE A 321 -13.81 10.21 -0.29
CA PHE A 321 -12.59 10.52 -1.04
C PHE A 321 -12.91 11.40 -2.25
N ASN A 322 -12.37 12.62 -2.26
CA ASN A 322 -12.43 13.52 -3.41
C ASN A 322 -11.08 13.57 -4.10
N LEU A 323 -11.02 13.04 -5.33
CA LEU A 323 -9.79 13.02 -6.13
C LEU A 323 -9.27 14.43 -6.45
N VAL A 324 -10.16 15.41 -6.65
CA VAL A 324 -9.77 16.78 -7.03
C VAL A 324 -9.06 17.47 -5.88
N ASP A 325 -9.63 17.40 -4.67
CA ASP A 325 -9.02 18.01 -3.48
C ASP A 325 -7.70 17.32 -3.12
N PHE A 326 -7.69 15.98 -3.22
CA PHE A 326 -6.49 15.19 -3.06
C PHE A 326 -5.40 15.63 -4.04
N GLU A 327 -5.69 15.67 -5.34
CA GLU A 327 -4.71 16.04 -6.36
C GLU A 327 -4.21 17.48 -6.20
N ASN A 328 -5.09 18.44 -5.90
CA ASN A 328 -4.71 19.83 -5.69
C ASN A 328 -3.68 19.97 -4.55
N LEU A 329 -3.85 19.22 -3.46
CA LEU A 329 -2.89 19.19 -2.36
C LEU A 329 -1.54 18.60 -2.81
N ILE A 330 -1.56 17.46 -3.51
CA ILE A 330 -0.35 16.84 -4.05
C ILE A 330 0.40 17.80 -4.99
N ASP A 331 -0.32 18.51 -5.87
CA ASP A 331 0.25 19.48 -6.81
C ASP A 331 0.91 20.67 -6.12
N ARG A 332 0.34 21.12 -5.01
CA ARG A 332 0.89 22.22 -4.22
C ARG A 332 2.15 21.79 -3.48
N ILE A 333 2.16 20.60 -2.88
CA ILE A 333 3.37 20.02 -2.25
C ILE A 333 4.46 19.87 -3.32
N ARG A 334 4.13 19.26 -4.46
CA ARG A 334 5.07 19.06 -5.58
C ARG A 334 5.64 20.36 -6.11
N SER A 335 4.83 21.39 -6.32
CA SER A 335 5.30 22.70 -6.80
C SER A 335 6.24 23.35 -5.80
N THR A 336 5.92 23.28 -4.50
CA THR A 336 6.78 23.77 -3.43
C THR A 336 8.13 23.04 -3.44
N VAL A 337 8.13 21.71 -3.45
CA VAL A 337 9.35 20.90 -3.49
C VAL A 337 10.19 21.21 -4.74
N ALA A 338 9.55 21.30 -5.91
CA ALA A 338 10.23 21.59 -7.17
C ALA A 338 10.88 22.98 -7.21
N GLU A 339 10.23 24.01 -6.67
CA GLU A 339 10.81 25.36 -6.57
C GLU A 339 12.05 25.38 -5.67
N HIS A 340 12.02 24.65 -4.56
CA HIS A 340 13.15 24.56 -3.64
C HIS A 340 14.32 23.77 -4.24
N LEU A 341 14.02 22.63 -4.87
CA LEU A 341 14.98 21.85 -5.65
C LEU A 341 15.68 22.70 -6.70
N TRP A 342 14.92 23.49 -7.46
CA TRP A 342 15.47 24.36 -8.49
C TRP A 342 16.45 25.38 -7.90
N LYS A 343 16.08 26.05 -6.79
CA LYS A 343 16.97 27.00 -6.12
C LYS A 343 18.25 26.33 -5.63
N LEU A 344 18.14 25.16 -4.99
CA LEU A 344 19.32 24.44 -4.53
C LEU A 344 20.26 24.07 -5.69
N VAL A 345 19.73 23.45 -6.74
CA VAL A 345 20.55 22.93 -7.85
C VAL A 345 21.14 24.07 -8.69
N VAL A 346 20.36 25.10 -8.97
CA VAL A 346 20.77 26.19 -9.87
C VAL A 346 21.57 27.27 -9.15
N GLU A 347 21.09 27.73 -7.99
CA GLU A 347 21.68 28.86 -7.27
C GLU A 347 22.83 28.40 -6.34
N GLU A 348 22.67 27.27 -5.63
CA GLU A 348 23.66 26.83 -4.63
C GLU A 348 24.70 25.86 -5.21
N ALA A 349 24.28 24.86 -5.99
CA ALA A 349 25.19 23.86 -6.57
C ALA A 349 25.86 24.31 -7.89
N GLY A 350 25.44 25.45 -8.46
CA GLY A 350 26.06 26.02 -9.65
C GLY A 350 25.91 25.15 -10.90
N LEU A 351 24.74 24.53 -11.11
CA LEU A 351 24.46 23.61 -12.22
C LEU A 351 24.92 24.14 -13.59
N LEU A 352 24.70 25.43 -13.89
CA LEU A 352 25.10 26.01 -15.17
C LEU A 352 26.62 25.97 -15.39
N GLY A 353 27.41 26.11 -14.32
CA GLY A 353 28.86 25.95 -14.36
C GLY A 353 29.25 24.51 -14.67
N GLN A 354 28.61 23.54 -14.02
CA GLN A 354 28.87 22.12 -14.26
C GLN A 354 28.45 21.68 -15.67
N LEU A 355 27.29 22.12 -16.16
CA LEU A 355 26.86 21.87 -17.54
C LEU A 355 27.83 22.47 -18.56
N LYS A 356 28.41 23.64 -18.27
CA LYS A 356 29.46 24.23 -19.10
C LYS A 356 30.72 23.37 -19.09
N ILE A 357 31.14 22.85 -17.93
CA ILE A 357 32.28 21.92 -17.84
C ILE A 357 32.00 20.66 -18.66
N ILE A 358 30.83 20.03 -18.52
CA ILE A 358 30.45 18.85 -19.30
C ILE A 358 30.53 19.15 -20.81
N LYS A 359 30.00 20.29 -21.25
CA LYS A 359 30.12 20.73 -22.66
C LYS A 359 31.58 20.94 -23.08
N ASP A 360 32.37 21.63 -22.25
CA ASP A 360 33.75 21.97 -22.56
C ASP A 360 34.61 20.71 -22.76
N PHE A 361 34.34 19.63 -22.00
CA PHE A 361 35.07 18.36 -22.07
C PHE A 361 34.44 17.33 -23.01
N TYR A 362 33.19 16.91 -22.80
CA TYR A 362 32.57 15.82 -23.59
C TYR A 362 32.18 16.25 -24.99
N LEU A 363 31.82 17.52 -25.19
CA LEU A 363 31.47 18.06 -26.50
C LEU A 363 32.63 18.85 -27.13
N LEU A 364 33.85 18.68 -26.60
CA LEU A 364 35.08 19.31 -27.10
C LEU A 364 34.97 20.84 -27.24
N GLY A 365 34.19 21.49 -26.36
CA GLY A 365 33.99 22.94 -26.40
C GLY A 365 35.30 23.73 -26.28
N ARG A 366 36.33 23.15 -25.65
CA ARG A 366 37.71 23.67 -25.60
C ARG A 366 38.61 23.03 -26.65
N GLY A 367 38.37 23.37 -27.92
CA GLY A 367 39.10 22.80 -29.05
C GLY A 367 40.63 22.92 -28.94
N GLU A 368 41.15 24.03 -28.41
CA GLU A 368 42.58 24.25 -28.20
C GLU A 368 43.21 23.23 -27.23
N LEU A 369 42.48 22.89 -26.16
CA LEU A 369 42.92 21.92 -25.16
C LEU A 369 42.97 20.53 -25.76
N PHE A 370 41.91 20.13 -26.48
CA PHE A 370 41.84 18.82 -27.12
C PHE A 370 42.82 18.68 -28.28
N GLN A 371 43.07 19.74 -29.03
CA GLN A 371 44.09 19.74 -30.08
C GLN A 371 45.48 19.53 -29.49
N ALA A 372 45.85 20.30 -28.45
CA ALA A 372 47.12 20.12 -27.76
C ALA A 372 47.24 18.73 -27.10
N PHE A 373 46.14 18.21 -26.53
CA PHE A 373 46.08 16.87 -25.96
C PHE A 373 46.28 15.80 -27.02
N ILE A 374 45.57 15.87 -28.15
CA ILE A 374 45.71 14.93 -29.26
C ILE A 374 47.14 14.96 -29.78
N ASP A 375 47.70 16.14 -30.06
CA ASP A 375 49.07 16.27 -30.58
C ASP A 375 50.10 15.65 -29.62
N SER A 376 49.91 15.83 -28.31
CA SER A 376 50.79 15.29 -27.27
C SER A 376 50.60 13.78 -27.07
N ALA A 377 49.36 13.30 -27.05
CA ALA A 377 49.01 11.92 -26.74
C ALA A 377 49.06 10.99 -27.97
N GLN A 378 49.10 11.52 -29.19
CA GLN A 378 49.02 10.75 -30.45
C GLN A 378 50.10 9.67 -30.55
N HIS A 379 51.32 9.94 -30.07
CA HIS A 379 52.40 8.95 -30.12
C HIS A 379 52.22 7.81 -29.09
N LEU A 380 51.50 8.06 -27.99
CA LEU A 380 51.22 7.10 -26.91
C LEU A 380 49.96 6.26 -27.18
N LEU A 381 48.93 6.87 -27.78
CA LEU A 381 47.62 6.24 -28.02
C LEU A 381 47.53 5.51 -29.39
N LYS A 382 48.59 5.55 -30.21
CA LYS A 382 48.67 4.82 -31.48
C LYS A 382 48.89 3.32 -31.32
N THR A 383 49.54 2.91 -30.23
CA THR A 383 49.76 1.49 -29.91
C THR A 383 48.58 0.94 -29.10
N PRO A 384 48.35 -0.39 -29.11
CA PRO A 384 47.34 -1.00 -28.26
C PRO A 384 47.58 -0.63 -26.79
N PRO A 385 46.54 -0.22 -26.05
CA PRO A 385 46.68 0.23 -24.67
C PRO A 385 47.23 -0.89 -23.77
N THR A 386 48.10 -0.51 -22.84
CA THR A 386 48.72 -1.37 -21.83
C THR A 386 48.51 -0.75 -20.44
N ALA A 387 48.75 -1.50 -19.36
CA ALA A 387 48.55 -1.00 -17.99
C ALA A 387 49.41 0.25 -17.64
N VAL A 388 50.50 0.50 -18.36
CA VAL A 388 51.35 1.69 -18.21
C VAL A 388 50.88 2.90 -19.01
N THR A 389 49.95 2.73 -19.96
CA THR A 389 49.41 3.81 -20.79
C THR A 389 48.65 4.85 -19.97
N GLU A 390 48.10 4.46 -18.80
CA GLU A 390 47.48 5.38 -17.82
C GLU A 390 48.49 6.34 -17.17
N HIS A 391 49.74 5.90 -16.99
CA HIS A 391 50.74 6.61 -16.19
C HIS A 391 51.64 7.54 -17.01
N GLY A 392 51.46 7.61 -18.33
CA GLY A 392 52.22 8.47 -19.23
C GLY A 392 53.74 8.21 -19.24
N LYS A 393 54.19 7.03 -18.78
CA LYS A 393 55.59 6.63 -18.87
C LYS A 393 55.81 5.88 -20.17
N VAL A 394 56.58 6.52 -21.06
CA VAL A 394 57.25 5.87 -22.20
C VAL A 394 58.17 4.78 -21.70
#